data_AF-A0A1I5CVA5-F1
#
_entry.id   AF-A0A1I5CVA5-F1
#
_cell.length_a   1.000
_cell.length_b   1.000
_cell.length_c   1.000
_cell.angle_alpha   90.00
_cell.angle_beta   90.00
_cell.angle_gamma   90.00
#
_symmetry.space_group_name_H-M   'P 1'
#
loop_
_entity.id
_entity.type
_entity.pdbx_description
1 polymer ?
#
loop_
_entity_poly.entity_id
_entity_poly.type
_entity_poly.pdbx_seq_one_letter_code
_entity_poly.pdbx_strand_id
1 'polypeptide(L)'
;MEQLIYFGVFCLLVLALCIVRPNAGRIFLGIFFLIMATAVNVVLVLVAPEQFVALGTQGAIVPSYKWSFEHIVIVAPALFGLLTAAYEIAVGLLLLSHGKYVKWGLIGGIAFLIGITPLGIYTLANPIMALAMAYLLTKNFEKSLAEIVRSATRPRPRSARATTSATITDRTSSEGADPHGWN
;
A
#
# COMPACT_ATOMS: atom_id res chain seq x y z
N MET A 1 0.38 26.25 -11.83
CA MET A 1 -0.79 25.57 -12.43
C MET A 1 -0.39 24.24 -13.06
N GLU A 2 0.60 24.22 -13.95
CA GLU A 2 1.05 22.99 -14.65
C GLU A 2 1.44 21.83 -13.70
N GLN A 3 2.23 22.11 -12.66
CA GLN A 3 2.63 21.12 -11.66
C GLN A 3 1.44 20.47 -10.92
N LEU A 4 0.38 21.24 -10.64
CA LEU A 4 -0.83 20.73 -10.00
C LEU A 4 -1.59 19.78 -10.93
N ILE A 5 -1.60 20.06 -12.24
CA ILE A 5 -2.25 19.18 -13.23
C ILE A 5 -1.52 17.83 -13.26
N TYR A 6 -0.19 17.82 -13.38
CA TYR A 6 0.59 16.57 -13.38
C TYR A 6 0.39 15.78 -12.09
N PHE A 7 0.44 16.44 -10.94
CA PHE A 7 0.24 15.78 -9.66
C PHE A 7 -1.21 15.27 -9.48
N GLY A 8 -2.20 16.03 -9.93
CA GLY A 8 -3.61 15.62 -9.94
C GLY A 8 -3.84 14.39 -10.81
N VAL A 9 -3.29 14.36 -12.02
CA VAL A 9 -3.34 13.18 -12.91
C VAL A 9 -2.67 11.99 -12.23
N PHE A 10 -1.50 12.18 -11.63
CA PHE A 10 -0.84 11.13 -10.85
C PHE A 10 -1.74 10.59 -9.73
N CYS A 11 -2.36 11.46 -8.91
CA CYS A 11 -3.28 11.03 -7.85
C CYS A 11 -4.49 10.27 -8.38
N LEU A 12 -5.04 10.66 -9.54
CA LEU A 12 -6.15 9.95 -10.19
C LEU A 12 -5.72 8.55 -10.66
N LEU A 13 -4.52 8.41 -11.23
CA LEU A 13 -3.99 7.11 -11.62
C LEU A 13 -3.77 6.20 -10.41
N VAL A 14 -3.27 6.75 -9.30
CA VAL A 14 -3.12 6.01 -8.04
C VAL A 14 -4.47 5.60 -7.46
N LEU A 15 -5.46 6.47 -7.50
CA LEU A 15 -6.84 6.14 -7.13
C LEU A 15 -7.39 5.00 -7.99
N ALA A 16 -7.24 5.08 -9.31
CA ALA A 16 -7.65 4.02 -10.21
C ALA A 16 -6.94 2.70 -9.91
N LEU A 17 -5.64 2.72 -9.62
CA LEU A 17 -4.87 1.55 -9.19
C LEU A 17 -5.43 0.96 -7.89
N CYS A 18 -5.78 1.80 -6.91
CA CYS A 18 -6.39 1.36 -5.65
C CYS A 18 -7.76 0.72 -5.84
N ILE A 19 -8.55 1.18 -6.82
CA ILE A 19 -9.85 0.62 -7.16
C ILE A 19 -9.69 -0.71 -7.89
N VAL A 20 -8.86 -0.77 -8.94
CA VAL A 20 -8.71 -1.94 -9.82
C VAL A 20 -7.90 -3.05 -9.15
N ARG A 21 -6.83 -2.69 -8.44
CA ARG A 21 -5.96 -3.64 -7.72
C ARG A 21 -5.62 -3.13 -6.31
N PRO A 22 -6.53 -3.28 -5.34
CA PRO A 22 -6.36 -2.76 -3.97
C PRO A 22 -5.04 -3.17 -3.30
N ASN A 23 -4.60 -4.41 -3.48
CA ASN A 23 -3.33 -4.89 -2.94
C ASN A 23 -2.11 -4.16 -3.53
N ALA A 24 -2.11 -3.97 -4.86
CA ALA A 24 -1.04 -3.24 -5.54
C ALA A 24 -1.06 -1.75 -5.18
N GLY A 25 -2.25 -1.14 -5.10
CA GLY A 25 -2.43 0.24 -4.66
C GLY A 25 -1.90 0.47 -3.25
N ARG A 26 -2.23 -0.41 -2.30
CA ARG A 26 -1.68 -0.36 -0.93
C ARG A 26 -0.16 -0.42 -0.91
N ILE A 27 0.42 -1.38 -1.64
CA ILE A 27 1.88 -1.56 -1.71
C ILE A 27 2.55 -0.32 -2.30
N PHE A 28 1.99 0.18 -3.41
CA PHE A 28 2.46 1.39 -4.06
C PHE A 28 2.44 2.57 -3.10
N LEU A 29 1.33 2.81 -2.42
CA LEU A 29 1.20 3.89 -1.43
C LEU A 29 2.21 3.74 -0.28
N GLY A 30 2.40 2.53 0.24
CA GLY A 30 3.40 2.28 1.28
C GLY A 30 4.81 2.63 0.83
N ILE A 31 5.21 2.18 -0.37
CA ILE A 31 6.51 2.52 -0.96
C ILE A 31 6.61 4.02 -1.23
N PHE A 32 5.55 4.65 -1.74
CA PHE A 32 5.50 6.08 -1.99
C PHE A 32 5.76 6.89 -0.73
N PHE A 33 5.11 6.57 0.40
CA PHE A 33 5.36 7.21 1.69
C PHE A 33 6.82 7.03 2.14
N LEU A 34 7.42 5.84 1.95
CA LEU A 34 8.84 5.61 2.29
C LEU A 34 9.80 6.45 1.42
N ILE A 35 9.50 6.58 0.13
CA ILE A 35 10.30 7.40 -0.79
C ILE A 35 10.17 8.88 -0.41
N MET A 36 8.96 9.38 -0.16
CA MET A 36 8.76 10.76 0.28
C MET A 36 9.49 11.04 1.61
N ALA A 37 9.42 10.12 2.55
CA ALA A 37 10.13 10.28 3.83
C ALA A 37 11.64 10.39 3.64
N THR A 38 12.23 9.49 2.84
CA THR A 38 13.68 9.37 2.73
C THR A 38 14.27 10.31 1.68
N ALA A 39 13.71 10.36 0.49
CA ALA A 39 14.23 11.17 -0.62
C ALA A 39 13.84 12.64 -0.54
N VAL A 40 12.70 12.96 0.09
CA VAL A 40 12.24 14.34 0.25
C VAL A 40 12.52 14.83 1.66
N ASN A 41 11.89 14.27 2.69
CA ASN A 41 11.95 14.85 4.03
C ASN A 41 13.32 14.70 4.70
N VAL A 42 13.95 13.52 4.69
CA VAL A 42 15.30 13.35 5.26
C VAL A 42 16.33 14.18 4.50
N VAL A 43 16.29 14.21 3.16
CA VAL A 43 17.20 15.05 2.36
C VAL A 43 17.01 16.53 2.67
N LEU A 44 15.77 17.01 2.76
CA LEU A 44 15.47 18.39 3.16
C LEU A 44 16.02 18.73 4.54
N VAL A 45 15.87 17.83 5.53
CA VAL A 45 16.43 18.03 6.88
C VAL A 45 17.94 18.23 6.83
N LEU A 46 18.63 17.47 5.99
CA LEU A 46 20.10 17.46 5.91
C LEU A 46 20.67 18.61 5.09
N VAL A 47 19.96 19.03 4.02
CA VAL A 47 20.49 19.95 3.02
C VAL A 47 19.90 21.37 3.14
N ALA A 48 18.63 21.49 3.52
CA ALA A 48 17.90 22.76 3.50
C ALA A 48 16.71 22.77 4.49
N PRO A 49 16.94 22.65 5.81
CA PRO A 49 15.87 22.52 6.80
C PRO A 49 14.94 23.74 6.86
N GLU A 50 15.42 24.92 6.50
CA GLU A 50 14.61 26.15 6.39
C GLU A 50 13.48 26.05 5.37
N GLN A 51 13.59 25.16 4.39
CA GLN A 51 12.52 24.90 3.42
C GLN A 51 11.24 24.38 4.10
N PHE A 52 11.35 23.68 5.24
CA PHE A 52 10.15 23.29 5.99
C PHE A 52 9.33 24.50 6.44
N VAL A 53 9.99 25.59 6.83
CA VAL A 53 9.31 26.86 7.16
C VAL A 53 8.74 27.49 5.90
N ALA A 54 9.50 27.52 4.81
CA ALA A 54 9.05 28.09 3.53
C ALA A 54 7.77 27.42 3.00
N LEU A 55 7.67 26.09 3.11
CA LEU A 55 6.49 25.31 2.71
C LEU A 55 5.21 25.81 3.37
N GLY A 56 5.25 26.17 4.66
CA GLY A 56 4.07 26.64 5.37
C GLY A 56 3.86 28.15 5.38
N THR A 57 4.82 28.94 4.87
CA THR A 57 4.74 30.41 4.93
C THR A 57 4.53 31.08 3.58
N GLN A 58 5.05 30.50 2.50
CA GLN A 58 4.98 31.06 1.15
C GLN A 58 3.77 30.56 0.35
N GLY A 59 3.31 29.33 0.64
CA GLY A 59 2.24 28.68 -0.11
C GLY A 59 0.93 28.48 0.66
N ALA A 60 0.92 28.67 1.98
CA ALA A 60 -0.20 28.24 2.81
C ALA A 60 -1.51 28.94 2.43
N ILE A 61 -2.52 28.11 2.16
CA ILE A 61 -3.86 28.54 1.77
C ILE A 61 -4.66 28.97 3.02
N VAL A 62 -4.36 28.34 4.17
CA VAL A 62 -5.04 28.60 5.44
C VAL A 62 -4.16 29.46 6.35
N PRO A 63 -4.62 30.64 6.80
CA PRO A 63 -3.81 31.57 7.60
C PRO A 63 -3.27 30.97 8.91
N SER A 64 -3.98 30.05 9.54
CA SER A 64 -3.52 29.39 10.78
C SER A 64 -2.29 28.51 10.54
N TYR A 65 -2.17 27.86 9.37
CA TYR A 65 -0.98 27.10 9.01
C TYR A 65 0.24 28.01 8.88
N LYS A 66 0.07 29.16 8.23
CA LYS A 66 1.13 30.17 8.12
C LYS A 66 1.64 30.60 9.49
N TRP A 67 0.72 30.95 10.40
CA TRP A 67 1.08 31.32 11.77
C TRP A 67 1.86 30.22 12.49
N SER A 68 1.40 28.96 12.40
CA SER A 68 2.09 27.82 13.04
C SER A 68 3.49 27.63 12.50
N PHE A 69 3.72 27.80 11.21
CA PHE A 69 5.05 27.65 10.63
C PHE A 69 5.98 28.81 10.99
N GLU A 70 5.46 30.04 11.06
CA GLU A 70 6.20 31.24 11.48
C GLU A 70 6.60 31.25 12.95
N HIS A 71 5.86 30.57 13.83
CA HIS A 71 6.08 30.65 15.28
C HIS A 71 6.54 29.34 15.92
N ILE A 72 6.13 28.20 15.37
CA ILE A 72 6.41 26.88 15.94
C ILE A 72 7.50 26.18 15.13
N VAL A 73 7.29 26.02 13.82
CA VAL A 73 8.23 25.26 12.97
C VAL A 73 9.57 25.97 12.84
N ILE A 74 9.58 27.31 12.82
CA ILE A 74 10.82 28.10 12.74
C ILE A 74 11.80 27.84 13.89
N VAL A 75 11.31 27.43 15.07
CA VAL A 75 12.15 27.21 16.26
C VAL A 75 13.11 26.03 16.04
N ALA A 76 12.64 24.99 15.35
CA ALA A 76 13.45 23.81 15.06
C ALA A 76 12.99 23.13 13.74
N PRO A 77 13.28 23.73 12.57
CA PRO A 77 12.78 23.22 11.29
C PRO A 77 13.27 21.80 10.98
N ALA A 78 14.54 21.52 11.30
CA ALA A 78 15.13 20.20 11.13
C ALA A 78 14.43 19.12 11.99
N LEU A 79 14.07 19.45 13.23
CA LEU A 79 13.33 18.53 14.10
C LEU A 79 11.93 18.27 13.56
N PHE A 80 11.25 19.30 13.09
CA PHE A 80 9.94 19.15 12.46
C PHE A 80 10.01 18.25 11.21
N GLY A 81 11.00 18.46 10.35
CA GLY A 81 11.24 17.61 9.19
C GLY A 81 11.56 16.16 9.56
N LEU A 82 12.35 15.94 10.62
CA LEU A 82 12.67 14.60 11.11
C LEU A 82 11.44 13.88 11.67
N LEU A 83 10.59 14.59 12.43
CA LEU A 83 9.31 14.06 12.90
C LEU A 83 8.38 13.72 11.74
N THR A 84 8.34 14.57 10.72
CA THR A 84 7.57 14.34 9.48
C THR A 84 8.07 13.08 8.76
N ALA A 85 9.39 12.94 8.57
CA ALA A 85 9.97 11.75 7.96
C ALA A 85 9.70 10.48 8.79
N ALA A 86 9.87 10.54 10.11
CA ALA A 86 9.60 9.42 11.01
C ALA A 86 8.12 8.98 10.93
N TYR A 87 7.20 9.96 10.87
CA TYR A 87 5.78 9.70 10.68
C TYR A 87 5.49 9.00 9.35
N GLU A 88 6.01 9.52 8.24
CA GLU A 88 5.82 8.92 6.92
C GLU A 88 6.43 7.52 6.82
N ILE A 89 7.59 7.28 7.45
CA ILE A 89 8.19 5.94 7.55
C ILE A 89 7.25 4.99 8.29
N ALA A 90 6.73 5.41 9.45
CA ALA A 90 5.80 4.60 10.22
C ALA A 90 4.53 4.25 9.41
N VAL A 91 3.95 5.23 8.73
CA VAL A 91 2.79 5.01 7.84
C VAL A 91 3.13 4.07 6.69
N GLY A 92 4.26 4.28 6.01
CA GLY A 92 4.73 3.42 4.94
C GLY A 92 4.89 1.97 5.39
N LEU A 93 5.57 1.73 6.51
CA LEU A 93 5.74 0.39 7.07
C LEU A 93 4.41 -0.25 7.48
N LEU A 94 3.49 0.52 8.09
CA LEU A 94 2.15 0.04 8.44
C LEU A 94 1.36 -0.36 7.20
N LEU A 95 1.42 0.39 6.10
CA LEU A 95 0.76 0.03 4.84
C LEU A 95 1.32 -1.26 4.23
N LEU A 96 2.62 -1.50 4.40
CA LEU A 96 3.29 -2.70 3.89
C LEU A 96 3.13 -3.95 4.78
N SER A 97 2.59 -3.77 5.98
CA SER A 97 2.32 -4.83 6.95
C SER A 97 1.07 -5.67 6.60
N HIS A 98 0.45 -6.32 7.59
CA HIS A 98 -0.73 -7.16 7.41
C HIS A 98 -1.84 -6.84 8.43
N GLY A 99 -3.06 -7.25 8.10
CA GLY A 99 -4.21 -7.21 9.00
C GLY A 99 -4.53 -5.80 9.49
N LYS A 100 -4.71 -5.66 10.82
CA LYS A 100 -5.16 -4.41 11.46
C LYS A 100 -4.18 -3.24 11.32
N TYR A 101 -2.88 -3.53 11.19
CA TYR A 101 -1.85 -2.50 11.07
C TYR A 101 -1.97 -1.72 9.75
N VAL A 102 -2.42 -2.38 8.68
CA VAL A 102 -2.71 -1.71 7.40
C VAL A 102 -3.78 -0.64 7.58
N LYS A 103 -4.82 -0.90 8.38
CA LYS A 103 -5.88 0.08 8.64
C LYS A 103 -5.33 1.30 9.39
N TRP A 104 -4.45 1.09 10.36
CA TRP A 104 -3.76 2.20 11.03
C TRP A 104 -2.86 3.00 10.08
N GLY A 105 -2.14 2.32 9.18
CA GLY A 105 -1.36 2.98 8.13
C GLY A 105 -2.25 3.79 7.19
N LEU A 106 -3.41 3.26 6.79
CA LEU A 106 -4.37 3.97 5.94
C LEU A 106 -4.95 5.21 6.65
N ILE A 107 -5.38 5.08 7.91
CA ILE A 107 -5.89 6.19 8.71
C ILE A 107 -4.81 7.26 8.89
N GLY A 108 -3.59 6.85 9.23
CA GLY A 108 -2.45 7.77 9.38
C GLY A 108 -2.16 8.51 8.08
N GLY A 109 -2.03 7.80 6.96
CA GLY A 109 -1.79 8.45 5.68
C GLY A 109 -2.92 9.39 5.23
N ILE A 110 -4.18 9.06 5.50
CA ILE A 110 -5.31 9.98 5.27
C ILE A 110 -5.13 11.25 6.11
N ALA A 111 -4.91 11.11 7.42
CA ALA A 111 -4.74 12.25 8.32
C ALA A 111 -3.58 13.14 7.88
N PHE A 112 -2.47 12.54 7.47
CA PHE A 112 -1.31 13.26 6.95
C PHE A 112 -1.63 14.02 5.67
N LEU A 113 -2.19 13.36 4.66
CA LEU A 113 -2.52 13.99 3.38
C LEU A 113 -3.48 15.16 3.54
N ILE A 114 -4.49 15.02 4.38
CA ILE A 114 -5.42 16.11 4.71
C ILE A 114 -4.68 17.23 5.46
N GLY A 115 -3.83 16.88 6.43
CA GLY A 115 -3.03 17.85 7.19
C GLY A 115 -2.06 18.67 6.34
N ILE A 116 -1.49 18.09 5.29
CA ILE A 116 -0.57 18.82 4.39
C ILE A 116 -1.27 19.49 3.19
N THR A 117 -2.55 19.19 2.94
CA THR A 117 -3.35 19.81 1.87
C THR A 117 -3.36 21.36 1.92
N PRO A 118 -3.47 22.03 3.08
CA PRO A 118 -3.48 23.49 3.12
C PRO A 118 -2.10 24.15 3.01
N LEU A 119 -1.01 23.39 2.87
CA LEU A 119 0.36 23.95 2.76
C LEU A 119 0.62 24.64 1.43
N GLY A 120 -0.11 24.31 0.36
CA GLY A 120 0.08 24.99 -0.92
C GLY A 120 -0.81 24.50 -2.04
N ILE A 121 -0.80 25.25 -3.13
CA ILE A 121 -1.56 24.90 -4.35
C ILE A 121 -1.13 23.52 -4.87
N TYR A 122 0.14 23.15 -4.73
CA TYR A 122 0.67 21.86 -5.18
C TYR A 122 0.20 20.67 -4.31
N THR A 123 -0.26 20.90 -3.07
CA THR A 123 -0.81 19.84 -2.21
C THR A 123 -2.33 19.69 -2.33
N LEU A 124 -3.00 20.52 -3.13
CA LEU A 124 -4.45 20.47 -3.33
C LEU A 124 -4.98 19.17 -3.95
N ALA A 125 -4.11 18.38 -4.60
CA ALA A 125 -4.50 17.07 -5.11
C ALA A 125 -4.44 15.96 -4.05
N ASN A 126 -3.81 16.20 -2.89
CA ASN A 126 -3.69 15.21 -1.81
C ASN A 126 -5.03 14.61 -1.34
N PRO A 127 -6.16 15.33 -1.29
CA PRO A 127 -7.46 14.75 -0.98
C PRO A 127 -7.87 13.62 -1.93
N ILE A 128 -7.46 13.61 -3.19
CA ILE A 128 -7.72 12.51 -4.13
C ILE A 128 -7.00 11.24 -3.68
N MET A 129 -5.75 11.38 -3.24
CA MET A 129 -4.97 10.26 -2.72
C MET A 129 -5.49 9.81 -1.35
N ALA A 130 -5.97 10.73 -0.51
CA ALA A 130 -6.66 10.41 0.73
C ALA A 130 -7.95 9.63 0.47
N LEU A 131 -8.72 9.98 -0.58
CA LEU A 131 -9.89 9.22 -1.02
C LEU A 131 -9.51 7.81 -1.49
N ALA A 132 -8.39 7.64 -2.18
CA ALA A 132 -7.88 6.32 -2.55
C ALA A 132 -7.61 5.47 -1.31
N MET A 133 -6.96 6.04 -0.29
CA MET A 133 -6.70 5.38 0.99
C MET A 133 -7.99 5.08 1.76
N ALA A 134 -8.96 6.00 1.75
CA ALA A 134 -10.27 5.81 2.35
C ALA A 134 -11.06 4.67 1.67
N TYR A 135 -10.96 4.56 0.34
CA TYR A 135 -11.51 3.42 -0.38
C TYR A 135 -10.86 2.10 0.06
N LEU A 136 -9.53 2.07 0.21
CA LEU A 136 -8.84 0.87 0.67
C LEU A 136 -9.25 0.46 2.09
N LEU A 137 -9.67 1.38 2.98
CA LEU A 137 -10.18 1.02 4.31
C LEU A 137 -11.41 0.11 4.27
N THR A 138 -12.17 0.14 3.17
CA THR A 138 -13.32 -0.76 2.94
C THR A 138 -12.92 -2.18 2.56
N LYS A 139 -11.62 -2.44 2.36
CA LYS A 139 -11.08 -3.74 1.94
C LYS A 139 -10.36 -4.45 3.09
N ASN A 140 -10.30 -5.78 3.00
CA ASN A 140 -9.55 -6.61 3.95
C ASN A 140 -8.22 -7.03 3.32
N PHE A 141 -7.13 -6.86 4.09
CA PHE A 141 -5.76 -7.15 3.66
C PHE A 141 -5.12 -8.18 4.58
N GLU A 142 -5.27 -9.46 4.23
CA GLU A 142 -4.78 -10.56 5.05
C GLU A 142 -3.27 -10.81 4.87
N LYS A 143 -2.71 -10.50 3.70
CA LYS A 143 -1.33 -10.82 3.36
C LYS A 143 -0.37 -9.65 3.52
N SER A 144 0.75 -9.88 4.19
CA SER A 144 1.88 -8.93 4.23
C SER A 144 2.62 -8.88 2.89
N LEU A 145 3.38 -7.81 2.64
CA LEU A 145 4.27 -7.75 1.47
C LEU A 145 5.23 -8.94 1.41
N ALA A 146 5.84 -9.28 2.56
CA ALA A 146 6.78 -10.38 2.67
C ALA A 146 6.16 -11.73 2.28
N GLU A 147 4.89 -11.97 2.65
CA GLU A 147 4.17 -13.18 2.25
C GLU A 147 3.84 -13.21 0.75
N ILE A 148 3.51 -12.06 0.15
CA ILE A 148 3.29 -11.97 -1.30
C ILE A 148 4.58 -12.32 -2.04
N VAL A 149 5.71 -11.75 -1.64
CA VAL A 149 7.02 -12.05 -2.25
C VAL A 149 7.43 -13.50 -2.01
N ARG A 150 7.22 -14.03 -0.79
CA ARG A 150 7.54 -15.43 -0.44
C ARG A 150 6.68 -16.46 -1.16
N SER A 151 5.42 -16.13 -1.46
CA SER A 151 4.52 -17.01 -2.21
C SER A 151 4.81 -17.00 -3.72
N ALA A 152 5.26 -15.88 -4.27
CA ALA A 152 5.71 -15.80 -5.66
C ALA A 152 7.03 -16.55 -5.92
N THR A 153 7.88 -16.67 -4.89
CA THR A 153 9.21 -17.33 -4.98
C THR A 153 9.18 -18.82 -4.65
N ARG A 154 8.11 -19.35 -4.04
CA ARG A 154 7.98 -20.80 -3.84
C ARG A 154 7.65 -21.47 -5.18
N PRO A 155 8.46 -22.44 -5.65
CA PRO A 155 8.11 -23.25 -6.81
C PRO A 155 6.76 -23.92 -6.55
N ARG A 156 5.79 -23.67 -7.44
CA ARG A 156 4.49 -24.35 -7.41
C ARG A 156 4.79 -25.86 -7.47
N PRO A 157 4.41 -26.68 -6.48
CA PRO A 157 4.57 -28.12 -6.60
C PRO A 157 3.82 -28.54 -7.85
N ARG A 158 4.57 -29.03 -8.84
CA ARG A 158 4.02 -29.64 -10.05
C ARG A 158 3.14 -30.76 -9.51
N SER A 159 1.82 -30.58 -9.60
CA SER A 159 0.86 -31.64 -9.34
C SER A 159 1.34 -32.85 -10.14
N ALA A 160 1.82 -33.86 -9.42
CA ALA A 160 2.13 -35.16 -9.98
C ALA A 160 0.79 -35.80 -10.37
N ARG A 161 0.25 -35.33 -11.48
CA ARG A 161 -0.80 -35.99 -12.23
C ARG A 161 -0.11 -37.05 -13.09
N ALA A 162 0.34 -38.10 -12.41
CA ALA A 162 0.73 -39.35 -13.04
C ALA A 162 -0.32 -40.41 -12.65
N THR A 163 -1.33 -40.50 -13.51
CA THR A 163 -1.87 -41.78 -13.98
C THR A 163 -2.59 -42.66 -12.96
N THR A 164 -3.82 -42.26 -12.62
CA THR A 164 -4.91 -43.23 -12.41
C THR A 164 -5.37 -43.71 -13.79
N SER A 165 -4.74 -44.76 -14.31
CA SER A 165 -5.24 -45.54 -15.45
C SER A 165 -4.74 -46.96 -15.33
N ALA A 166 -5.49 -47.78 -14.59
CA ALA A 166 -5.54 -49.23 -14.75
C ALA A 166 -6.72 -49.78 -13.93
N THR A 167 -7.94 -49.51 -14.38
CA THR A 167 -9.09 -50.39 -14.11
C THR A 167 -9.77 -50.61 -15.46
N ILE A 168 -10.13 -51.87 -15.72
CA ILE A 168 -10.97 -52.39 -16.81
C ILE A 168 -10.17 -52.98 -17.98
N THR A 169 -9.79 -54.25 -17.83
CA THR A 169 -10.27 -55.37 -18.68
C THR A 169 -9.67 -56.66 -18.15
N ASP A 170 -10.42 -57.44 -17.37
CA ASP A 170 -10.48 -58.88 -17.62
C ASP A 170 -11.76 -59.47 -17.03
N ARG A 171 -12.71 -59.74 -17.92
CA ARG A 171 -13.97 -60.43 -17.64
C ARG A 171 -14.33 -61.17 -18.91
N THR A 172 -13.78 -62.38 -19.09
CA THR A 172 -14.42 -63.54 -19.73
C THR A 172 -13.40 -64.68 -19.86
N SER A 173 -13.62 -65.80 -19.17
CA SER A 173 -13.71 -67.17 -19.76
C SER A 173 -13.61 -68.29 -18.70
N SER A 174 -14.38 -69.37 -18.94
CA SER A 174 -14.58 -70.63 -18.19
C SER A 174 -15.43 -70.49 -16.91
N GLU A 175 -16.70 -70.91 -16.83
CA GLU A 175 -17.46 -71.98 -17.49
C GLU A 175 -16.82 -73.37 -17.30
N GLY A 176 -17.36 -74.11 -16.34
CA GLY A 176 -16.94 -75.47 -15.98
C GLY A 176 -17.74 -76.00 -14.78
N ALA A 177 -18.81 -76.71 -15.10
CA ALA A 177 -19.71 -77.55 -14.32
C ALA A 177 -19.27 -78.04 -12.91
N ASP A 178 -20.22 -78.08 -11.97
CA ASP A 178 -20.67 -79.39 -11.41
C ASP A 178 -22.01 -79.29 -10.65
N PRO A 179 -23.03 -80.12 -10.97
CA PRO A 179 -24.29 -80.21 -10.22
C PRO A 179 -24.38 -81.54 -9.45
N HIS A 180 -24.12 -81.50 -8.14
CA HIS A 180 -24.51 -82.53 -7.18
C HIS A 180 -24.98 -81.80 -5.91
N GLY A 181 -26.22 -81.87 -5.42
CA GLY A 181 -27.25 -82.87 -5.62
C GLY A 181 -27.06 -84.03 -4.62
N TRP A 182 -27.92 -84.03 -3.60
CA TRP A 182 -28.38 -85.15 -2.75
C TRP A 182 -27.96 -85.17 -1.26
N ASN A 183 -29.03 -85.08 -0.46
CA ASN A 183 -29.30 -85.50 0.92
C ASN A 183 -28.95 -84.56 2.07
#